data_AF-A0A1U7D0W0-F1
#
_entry.id   AF-A0A1U7D0W0-F1
#
_cell.length_a   1.000
_cell.length_b   1.000
_cell.length_c   1.000
_cell.angle_alpha   90.00
_cell.angle_beta   90.00
_cell.angle_gamma   90.00
#
_symmetry.space_group_name_H-M   'P 1'
#
loop_
_entity.id
_entity.type
_entity.pdbx_description
1 polymer ?
#
loop_
_entity_poly.entity_id
_entity_poly.type
_entity_poly.pdbx_seq_one_letter_code
_entity_poly.pdbx_strand_id
1 'polypeptide(L)'
;MTRKPSPTARLLTAATAVVLFRGGMVICTDLVGALERALLALGHDPPGELADIAAAARDVVEARLDADVTLFDEGRDRLSRGLAVYWAGKALDPAMRG
;
A
#
# COMPACT_ATOMS: atom_id res chain seq x y z
N MET A 1 -20.76 -9.64 -14.26
CA MET A 1 -20.55 -9.46 -12.81
C MET A 1 -19.06 -9.32 -12.55
N THR A 2 -18.56 -8.11 -12.30
CA THR A 2 -17.16 -7.91 -11.89
C THR A 2 -16.99 -8.40 -10.46
N ARG A 3 -16.20 -9.45 -10.26
CA ARG A 3 -15.85 -9.97 -8.93
C ARG A 3 -15.21 -8.84 -8.14
N LYS A 4 -15.74 -8.52 -6.95
CA LYS A 4 -15.13 -7.51 -6.08
C LYS A 4 -13.70 -7.96 -5.73
N PRO A 5 -12.69 -7.09 -5.84
CA PRO A 5 -11.32 -7.44 -5.46
C PRO A 5 -11.26 -7.79 -3.98
N SER A 6 -10.42 -8.77 -3.63
CA SER A 6 -10.16 -9.17 -2.24
C SER A 6 -9.54 -8.00 -1.45
N PRO A 7 -9.62 -8.01 -0.11
CA PRO A 7 -8.97 -6.98 0.71
C PRO A 7 -7.49 -6.82 0.40
N THR A 8 -6.75 -7.94 0.26
CA THR A 8 -5.36 -7.96 -0.20
C THR A 8 -5.16 -7.26 -1.54
N ALA A 9 -5.98 -7.60 -2.55
CA ALA A 9 -5.86 -6.99 -3.86
C ALA A 9 -6.14 -5.47 -3.83
N ARG A 10 -7.08 -5.02 -2.98
CA ARG A 10 -7.37 -3.59 -2.79
C ARG A 10 -6.18 -2.86 -2.16
N LEU A 11 -5.57 -3.43 -1.13
CA LEU A 11 -4.40 -2.86 -0.49
C LEU A 11 -3.26 -2.70 -1.49
N LEU A 12 -2.88 -3.80 -2.16
CA LEU A 12 -1.78 -3.78 -3.12
C LEU A 12 -2.03 -2.79 -4.26
N THR A 13 -3.27 -2.70 -4.75
CA THR A 13 -3.64 -1.75 -5.81
C THR A 13 -3.53 -0.30 -5.33
N ALA A 14 -4.11 0.03 -4.16
CA ALA A 14 -4.06 1.39 -3.63
C ALA A 14 -2.63 1.80 -3.26
N ALA A 15 -1.88 0.91 -2.62
CA ALA A 15 -0.48 1.13 -2.29
C ALA A 15 0.37 1.36 -3.54
N THR A 16 0.19 0.53 -4.59
CA THR A 16 0.86 0.69 -5.88
C THR A 16 0.52 2.04 -6.51
N ALA A 17 -0.74 2.46 -6.48
CA ALA A 17 -1.15 3.75 -7.01
C ALA A 17 -0.47 4.92 -6.25
N VAL A 18 -0.42 4.86 -4.92
CA VAL A 18 0.24 5.89 -4.09
C VAL A 18 1.74 6.00 -4.41
N VAL A 19 2.46 4.89 -4.56
CA VAL A 19 3.91 4.92 -4.82
C VAL A 19 4.25 5.32 -6.26
N LEU A 20 3.40 4.99 -7.24
CA LEU A 20 3.64 5.33 -8.65
C LEU A 20 3.19 6.75 -9.02
N PHE A 21 2.26 7.33 -8.25
CA PHE A 21 1.73 8.64 -8.56
C PHE A 21 2.78 9.74 -8.32
N ARG A 22 3.06 10.51 -9.37
CA ARG A 22 3.99 11.64 -9.31
C ARG A 22 3.31 12.84 -8.67
N GLY A 23 3.70 13.16 -7.44
CA GLY A 23 3.18 14.30 -6.69
C GLY A 23 3.59 14.24 -5.22
N GLY A 24 3.37 15.35 -4.52
CA GLY A 24 3.49 15.40 -3.06
C GLY A 24 2.17 15.04 -2.36
N MET A 25 2.23 14.97 -1.04
CA MET A 25 1.11 14.61 -0.14
C MET A 25 -0.24 15.25 -0.50
N VAL A 26 -0.26 16.55 -0.84
CA VAL A 26 -1.49 17.29 -1.17
C VAL A 26 -2.21 16.69 -2.38
N ILE A 27 -1.45 16.37 -3.44
CA ILE A 27 -2.00 15.87 -4.71
C ILE A 27 -2.45 14.40 -4.56
N CYS A 28 -1.79 13.64 -3.69
CA CYS A 28 -2.12 12.24 -3.44
C CYS A 28 -3.35 12.01 -2.53
N THR A 29 -4.05 13.06 -2.08
CA THR A 29 -5.10 12.95 -1.05
C THR A 29 -6.16 11.88 -1.35
N ASP A 30 -6.67 11.81 -2.59
CA ASP A 30 -7.68 10.81 -2.97
C ASP A 30 -7.13 9.37 -2.95
N LEU A 31 -5.86 9.20 -3.33
CA LEU A 31 -5.17 7.90 -3.31
C LEU A 31 -4.90 7.45 -1.87
N VAL A 32 -4.53 8.37 -0.98
CA VAL A 32 -4.36 8.08 0.45
C VAL A 32 -5.71 7.70 1.07
N GLY A 33 -6.80 8.38 0.72
CA GLY A 33 -8.14 7.98 1.17
C GLY A 33 -8.55 6.59 0.64
N ALA A 34 -8.12 6.20 -0.57
CA ALA A 34 -8.31 4.85 -1.07
C ALA A 34 -7.46 3.82 -0.31
N LEU A 35 -6.23 4.18 0.07
CA LEU A 35 -5.33 3.35 0.87
C LEU A 35 -5.90 3.10 2.27
N GLU A 36 -6.42 4.13 2.93
CA GLU A 36 -7.10 4.02 4.23
C GLU A 36 -8.28 3.05 4.17
N ARG A 37 -9.17 3.20 3.17
CA ARG A 37 -10.30 2.28 2.97
C ARG A 37 -9.84 0.84 2.72
N ALA A 38 -8.71 0.65 2.04
CA ALA A 38 -8.13 -0.67 1.81
C ALA A 38 -7.60 -1.29 3.10
N LEU A 39 -6.94 -0.50 3.96
CA LEU A 39 -6.49 -0.93 5.29
C LEU A 39 -7.67 -1.33 6.18
N LEU A 40 -8.74 -0.52 6.21
CA LEU A 40 -9.95 -0.84 6.97
C LEU A 40 -10.59 -2.16 6.50
N ALA A 41 -10.60 -2.40 5.19
CA ALA A 41 -11.13 -3.64 4.63
C ALA A 41 -10.25 -4.86 4.89
N LEU A 42 -8.94 -4.67 5.06
CA LEU A 42 -7.98 -5.73 5.38
C LEU A 42 -8.13 -6.21 6.83
N GLY A 43 -8.50 -5.30 7.73
CA GLY A 43 -8.63 -5.57 9.16
C GLY A 43 -7.34 -5.29 9.93
N HIS A 44 -7.34 -5.66 11.21
CA HIS A 44 -6.23 -5.35 12.13
C HIS A 44 -4.99 -6.22 11.88
N ASP A 45 -5.21 -7.51 11.60
CA ASP A 45 -4.18 -8.54 11.46
C ASP A 45 -3.97 -8.91 9.98
N PRO A 46 -3.08 -8.19 9.26
CA PRO A 46 -2.74 -8.55 7.90
C PRO A 46 -2.05 -9.94 7.85
N PRO A 47 -2.25 -10.71 6.77
CA PRO A 47 -1.39 -11.86 6.47
C PRO A 47 0.09 -11.48 6.57
N GLY A 48 0.94 -12.40 7.05
CA GLY A 48 2.35 -12.10 7.35
C GLY A 48 3.11 -11.47 6.17
N GLU A 49 2.87 -11.93 4.94
CA GLU A 49 3.50 -11.36 3.73
C GLU A 49 3.06 -9.91 3.40
N LEU A 50 1.99 -9.41 4.04
CA LEU A 50 1.47 -8.05 3.87
C LEU A 50 1.70 -7.18 5.11
N ALA A 51 2.25 -7.72 6.20
CA ALA A 51 2.37 -6.99 7.47
C ALA A 51 3.18 -5.69 7.31
N ASP A 52 4.33 -5.77 6.64
CA ASP A 52 5.19 -4.61 6.40
C ASP A 52 4.55 -3.58 5.46
N ILE A 53 3.82 -4.04 4.44
CA ILE A 53 3.09 -3.16 3.51
C ILE A 53 1.96 -2.46 4.25
N ALA A 54 1.20 -3.18 5.08
CA ALA A 54 0.10 -2.62 5.86
C ALA A 54 0.61 -1.62 6.90
N ALA A 55 1.74 -1.89 7.57
CA ALA A 55 2.38 -0.95 8.48
C ALA A 55 2.82 0.33 7.74
N ALA A 56 3.57 0.21 6.64
CA ALA A 56 4.00 1.37 5.86
C ALA A 56 2.82 2.18 5.28
N ALA A 57 1.74 1.50 4.91
CA ALA A 57 0.52 2.16 4.44
C ALA A 57 -0.17 2.96 5.56
N ARG A 58 -0.14 2.48 6.81
CA ARG A 58 -0.64 3.22 7.98
C ARG A 58 0.22 4.45 8.23
N ASP A 59 1.54 4.33 8.19
CA ASP A 59 2.48 5.46 8.32
C ASP A 59 2.14 6.58 7.31
N VAL A 60 1.85 6.22 6.05
CA VAL A 60 1.45 7.19 5.01
C VAL A 60 0.12 7.89 5.33
N VAL A 61 -0.87 7.14 5.83
CA VAL A 61 -2.18 7.69 6.20
C VAL A 61 -2.06 8.62 7.40
N GLU A 62 -1.33 8.20 8.43
CA GLU A 62 -1.08 8.98 9.65
C GLU A 62 -0.33 10.28 9.34
N ALA A 63 0.77 10.20 8.58
CA ALA A 63 1.51 11.38 8.14
C ALA A 63 0.64 12.36 7.33
N ARG A 64 -0.29 11.84 6.52
CA ARG A 64 -1.25 12.68 5.79
C ARG A 64 -2.23 13.38 6.73
N LEU A 65 -2.71 12.71 7.77
CA LEU A 65 -3.61 13.29 8.77
C LEU A 65 -2.92 14.38 9.58
N ASP A 66 -1.65 14.17 9.91
CA ASP A 66 -0.82 15.13 10.64
C ASP A 66 -0.27 16.26 9.76
N ALA A 67 -0.49 16.18 8.45
CA ALA A 67 0.06 17.08 7.43
C ALA A 67 1.61 17.15 7.47
N ASP A 68 2.27 16.06 7.84
CA ASP A 68 3.72 15.94 7.85
C ASP A 68 4.23 15.40 6.50
N VAL A 69 4.76 16.31 5.69
CA VAL A 69 5.30 15.98 4.36
C VAL A 69 6.53 15.06 4.45
N THR A 70 7.35 15.20 5.49
CA THR A 70 8.58 14.42 5.64
C THR A 70 8.23 12.97 5.96
N LEU A 71 7.39 12.76 6.97
CA LEU A 71 6.91 11.42 7.32
C LEU A 71 6.09 10.79 6.19
N PHE A 72 5.36 11.61 5.42
CA PHE A 72 4.65 11.12 4.25
C PHE A 72 5.60 10.56 3.20
N ASP A 73 6.67 11.27 2.86
CA ASP A 73 7.66 10.82 1.88
C ASP A 73 8.43 9.59 2.38
N GLU A 74 8.83 9.55 3.66
CA GLU A 74 9.47 8.39 4.28
C GLU A 74 8.55 7.15 4.27
N GLY A 75 7.28 7.34 4.64
CA GLY A 75 6.26 6.30 4.61
C GLY A 75 6.02 5.78 3.19
N ARG A 76 5.98 6.68 2.19
CA ARG A 76 5.84 6.30 0.78
C ARG A 76 7.05 5.50 0.28
N ASP A 77 8.25 5.89 0.67
CA ASP A 77 9.47 5.15 0.33
C ASP A 77 9.51 3.77 0.99
N ARG A 78 9.10 3.68 2.27
CA ARG A 78 8.95 2.40 2.98
C ARG A 78 7.91 1.51 2.28
N LEU A 79 6.78 2.08 1.88
CA LEU A 79 5.71 1.39 1.17
C LEU A 79 6.20 0.86 -0.20
N SER A 80 6.97 1.67 -0.92
CA SER A 80 7.59 1.30 -2.20
C SER A 80 8.54 0.10 -2.04
N ARG A 81 9.41 0.12 -1.02
CA ARG A 81 10.28 -1.02 -0.70
C ARG A 81 9.50 -2.28 -0.33
N GLY A 82 8.45 -2.15 0.50
CA GLY A 82 7.60 -3.28 0.87
C GLY A 82 6.94 -3.94 -0.34
N LEU A 83 6.41 -3.13 -1.26
CA LEU A 83 5.84 -3.64 -2.53
C LEU A 83 6.90 -4.32 -3.40
N ALA A 84 8.10 -3.75 -3.50
CA ALA A 84 9.19 -4.35 -4.26
C ALA A 84 9.58 -5.73 -3.72
N VAL A 85 9.69 -5.88 -2.38
CA VAL A 85 9.97 -7.16 -1.73
C VAL A 85 8.85 -8.18 -1.98
N TYR A 86 7.59 -7.76 -1.81
CA TYR A 86 6.43 -8.63 -2.06
C TYR A 86 6.42 -9.16 -3.51
N TRP A 87 6.59 -8.26 -4.49
CA TRP A 87 6.58 -8.66 -5.90
C TRP A 87 7.81 -9.47 -6.31
N ALA A 88 8.99 -9.19 -5.74
CA ALA A 88 10.17 -10.02 -5.92
C ALA A 88 9.93 -11.45 -5.41
N GLY A 89 9.30 -11.60 -4.25
CA GLY A 89 8.89 -12.90 -3.71
C GLY A 89 7.94 -13.65 -4.65
N LYS A 90 6.90 -12.97 -5.17
CA LYS A 90 5.96 -13.57 -6.13
C LYS A 90 6.62 -13.95 -7.46
N ALA A 91 7.56 -13.15 -7.97
CA ALA A 91 8.29 -13.47 -9.20
C ALA A 91 9.21 -14.69 -9.05
N LEU A 92 9.70 -14.95 -7.83
CA LEU A 92 10.53 -16.11 -7.52
C LEU A 92 9.72 -17.38 -7.24
N ASP A 93 8.41 -17.26 -6.98
CA ASP A 93 7.52 -18.38 -6.70
C ASP A 93 7.47 -19.35 -7.90
N PRO A 94 7.89 -20.62 -7.72
CA PRO A 94 7.84 -21.64 -8.78
C PRO A 94 6.44 -21.84 -9.36
N ALA A 95 5.38 -21.63 -8.57
CA ALA A 95 4.00 -21.77 -9.04
C ALA A 95 3.58 -20.70 -10.07
N MET A 96 4.35 -19.60 -10.18
CA MET A 96 4.15 -18.56 -11.19
C MET A 96 4.96 -18.78 -12.47
N ARG A 97 5.89 -19.74 -12.49
CA ARG A 97 6.68 -20.13 -13.67
C ARG A 97 5.93 -21.21 -14.44
N GLY A 98 4.84 -20.82 -15.09
CA GLY A 98 4.12 -21.68 -16.04
C GLY A 98 5.02 -22.17 -17.17
#